data_AF-A0A9X1PJK2-F1
#
_entry.id   AF-A0A9X1PJK2-F1
#
_cell.length_a   1.000
_cell.length_b   1.000
_cell.length_c   1.000
_cell.angle_alpha   90.00
_cell.angle_beta   90.00
_cell.angle_gamma   90.00
#
_symmetry.space_group_name_H-M   'P 1'
#
loop_
_entity.id
_entity.type
_entity.pdbx_description
1 polymer ?
#
loop_
_entity_poly.entity_id
_entity_poly.type
_entity_poly.pdbx_seq_one_letter_code
_entity_poly.pdbx_strand_id
1 'polypeptide(L)' 'MEVDEPDKQQLMSRKAAAEYLGTTAGVMAVWDCLKRYDFNPRKIAGMVYYHKDDLDRHLNRMFFA' A
#
# COMPACT_ATOMS: atom_id res chain seq x y z
N MET A 1 -29.92 -0.22 0.82
CA MET A 1 -28.87 -0.08 1.85
C MET A 1 -27.82 -1.10 1.47
N GLU A 2 -27.00 -0.75 0.47
CA GLU A 2 -25.90 -1.61 0.05
C GLU A 2 -24.84 -1.51 1.14
N VAL A 3 -24.54 -2.66 1.74
CA VAL A 3 -23.53 -2.77 2.77
C VAL A 3 -22.20 -2.47 2.09
N ASP A 4 -21.67 -1.29 2.37
CA ASP A 4 -20.30 -0.92 2.04
C ASP A 4 -19.40 -1.96 2.72
N GLU A 5 -18.80 -2.85 1.93
CA GLU A 5 -17.67 -3.70 2.33
C GLU A 5 -16.38 -2.97 1.90
N PRO A 6 -15.90 -1.97 2.67
CA PRO A 6 -14.76 -1.15 2.27
C PRO A 6 -13.43 -1.92 2.26
N ASP A 7 -13.33 -3.06 2.96
CA ASP A 7 -12.06 -3.75 3.22
C ASP A 7 -11.51 -4.54 2.01
N LYS A 8 -12.37 -4.96 1.07
CA LYS A 8 -11.93 -5.80 -0.07
C LYS A 8 -11.56 -5.02 -1.33
N GLN A 9 -12.07 -3.81 -1.51
CA GLN A 9 -11.86 -3.05 -2.74
C GLN A 9 -10.55 -2.24 -2.74
N GLN A 10 -9.88 -2.11 -1.60
CA GLN A 10 -8.73 -1.21 -1.44
C GLN A 10 -7.38 -1.90 -1.22
N LEU A 11 -7.34 -3.23 -1.35
CA LEU A 11 -6.10 -4.00 -1.24
C LEU A 11 -5.36 -4.01 -2.58
N MET A 12 -4.26 -3.27 -2.65
CA MET A 12 -3.42 -3.17 -3.83
C MET A 12 -2.24 -4.13 -3.73
N SER A 13 -1.97 -4.89 -4.78
CA SER A 13 -0.74 -5.69 -4.85
C SER A 13 0.50 -4.79 -4.85
N ARG A 14 1.68 -5.33 -4.49
CA ARG A 14 2.95 -4.57 -4.53
C ARG A 14 3.19 -3.82 -5.85
N LYS A 15 2.80 -4.41 -6.99
CA LYS A 15 2.96 -3.75 -8.30
C LYS A 15 1.98 -2.57 -8.45
N ALA A 16 0.71 -2.80 -8.14
CA ALA A 16 -0.33 -1.77 -8.23
C ALA A 16 -0.08 -0.61 -7.24
N ALA A 17 0.38 -0.93 -6.03
CA ALA A 17 0.78 0.07 -5.05
C ALA A 17 1.96 0.90 -5.53
N ALA A 18 2.95 0.27 -6.18
CA ALA A 18 4.10 0.98 -6.74
C ALA A 18 3.68 1.95 -7.86
N GLU A 19 2.84 1.49 -8.78
CA GLU A 19 2.25 2.33 -9.82
C GLU A 19 1.41 3.48 -9.24
N TYR A 20 0.60 3.20 -8.22
CA TYR A 20 -0.21 4.21 -7.52
C TYR A 20 0.63 5.32 -6.89
N LEU A 21 1.74 4.95 -6.25
CA LEU A 21 2.69 5.88 -5.65
C LEU A 21 3.61 6.56 -6.66
N GLY A 22 3.53 6.21 -7.96
CA GLY A 22 4.46 6.68 -8.98
C GLY A 22 5.90 6.21 -8.75
N THR A 23 6.09 5.10 -8.04
CA THR A 23 7.39 4.53 -7.69
C THR A 23 7.61 3.16 -8.32
N THR A 24 8.78 2.57 -8.07
CA THR A 24 9.09 1.21 -8.58
C THR A 24 8.87 0.14 -7.50
N ALA A 25 8.58 -1.08 -7.93
CA ALA A 25 8.44 -2.21 -7.01
C ALA A 25 9.71 -2.46 -6.16
N GLY A 26 10.89 -2.08 -6.67
CA GLY A 26 12.15 -2.14 -5.93
C GLY A 26 12.19 -1.16 -4.76
N VAL A 27 11.71 0.08 -4.95
CA VAL A 27 11.58 1.06 -3.87
C VAL A 27 10.62 0.57 -2.79
N MET A 28 9.51 -0.05 -3.20
CA MET A 28 8.56 -0.64 -2.26
C MET A 28 9.15 -1.79 -1.45
N ALA A 29 9.98 -2.64 -2.07
CA ALA A 29 10.71 -3.69 -1.38
C ALA A 29 11.74 -3.11 -0.39
N VAL A 30 12.42 -2.02 -0.74
CA VAL A 30 13.34 -1.33 0.16
C VAL A 30 12.59 -0.74 1.35
N TRP A 31 11.42 -0.12 1.14
CA TRP A 31 10.62 0.41 2.24
C TRP A 31 10.10 -0.67 3.19
N ASP A 32 9.73 -1.84 2.64
CA ASP A 32 9.35 -3.04 3.39
C ASP A 32 10.54 -3.58 4.22
N CYS A 33 11.73 -3.67 3.61
CA CYS A 33 12.97 -4.07 4.28
C CYS A 33 13.38 -3.11 5.40
N LEU A 34 13.28 -1.81 5.14
CA LEU A 34 13.63 -0.77 6.11
C LEU A 34 12.59 -0.63 7.23
N LYS A 35 11.39 -1.24 7.07
CA LYS A 35 10.22 -1.06 7.96
C LYS A 35 9.97 0.41 8.30
N ARG A 36 10.27 1.30 7.35
CA ARG A 36 10.35 2.74 7.61
C ARG A 36 8.97 3.36 7.76
N TYR A 37 7.93 2.65 7.32
CA TYR A 37 6.54 3.07 7.33
C TYR A 37 5.64 1.89 7.67
N ASP A 38 4.60 2.15 8.45
CA ASP A 38 3.55 1.17 8.78
C ASP A 38 2.59 0.99 7.61
N PHE A 39 3.06 0.39 6.52
CA PHE A 39 2.22 0.03 5.37
C PHE A 39 1.29 -1.18 5.62
N ASN A 40 1.31 -1.70 6.85
CA ASN A 40 0.60 -2.89 7.33
C ASN A 40 0.35 -3.97 6.26
N PRO A 41 1.43 -4.51 5.65
CA PRO A 41 1.32 -5.41 4.51
C PRO A 41 0.52 -6.67 4.86
N ARG A 42 -0.65 -6.84 4.23
CA ARG A 42 -1.46 -8.06 4.39
C ARG A 42 -0.98 -9.12 3.42
N LYS A 43 -0.55 -10.27 3.97
CA LYS A 43 -0.22 -11.45 3.18
C LYS A 43 -1.49 -12.26 2.94
N ILE A 44 -1.94 -12.30 1.69
CA ILE A 44 -3.08 -13.11 1.26
C ILE A 44 -2.54 -14.10 0.22
N ALA A 45 -2.70 -15.39 0.49
CA ALA A 45 -2.23 -16.46 -0.41
C ALA A 45 -0.75 -16.34 -0.86
N GLY A 46 0.13 -15.84 0.02
CA GLY A 46 1.57 -15.69 -0.27
C GLY A 46 1.94 -14.40 -1.01
N MET A 47 0.97 -13.61 -1.46
CA MET A 47 1.19 -12.29 -2.05
C MET A 47 1.02 -11.20 -1.00
N VAL A 48 1.84 -10.14 -1.11
CA VAL A 48 1.76 -8.96 -0.25
C VAL A 48 0.82 -7.93 -0.87
N TYR A 49 -0.20 -7.55 -0.10
CA TYR A 49 -1.16 -6.51 -0.41
C TYR A 49 -1.02 -5.35 0.57
N TYR A 50 -1.28 -4.16 0.07
CA TYR A 50 -1.19 -2.90 0.78
C TYR A 50 -2.56 -2.24 0.78
N HIS A 51 -2.95 -1.64 1.90
CA HIS A 51 -4.20 -0.89 1.96
C HIS A 51 -4.02 0.47 1.27
N LYS A 52 -5.02 0.89 0.49
CA LYS A 52 -4.98 2.22 -0.14
C LYS A 52 -4.85 3.34 0.88
N ASP A 53 -5.55 3.29 2.02
CA ASP A 53 -5.39 4.28 3.10
C ASP A 53 -3.95 4.43 3.60
N ASP A 54 -3.22 3.32 3.72
CA ASP A 54 -1.83 3.34 4.18
C ASP A 54 -0.92 3.97 3.10
N LEU A 55 -1.21 3.71 1.83
CA LEU A 55 -0.53 4.34 0.69
C LEU A 55 -0.85 5.84 0.61
N ASP A 56 -2.10 6.25 0.81
CA ASP A 56 -2.51 7.66 0.81
C ASP A 56 -1.90 8.43 1.99
N ARG A 57 -1.84 7.82 3.17
CA ARG A 57 -1.13 8.40 4.33
C ARG A 57 0.35 8.63 4.00
N HIS A 58 0.96 7.69 3.29
CA HIS A 58 2.34 7.84 2.84
C HIS A 58 2.50 8.93 1.78
N LEU A 59 1.62 9.00 0.77
CA LEU A 59 1.61 10.07 -0.23
C LEU A 59 1.49 11.44 0.41
N ASN A 60 0.57 11.59 1.35
CA ASN A 60 0.38 12.83 2.09
C ASN A 60 1.67 13.21 2.83
N ARG A 61 2.33 12.25 3.50
CA ARG A 61 3.62 12.49 4.13
C ARG A 61 4.75 12.82 3.14
N MET A 62 4.76 12.21 1.96
CA MET A 62 5.82 12.39 0.96
C MET A 62 5.66 13.69 0.16
N PHE A 63 4.44 14.17 -0.04
CA PHE A 63 4.14 15.38 -0.81
C PHE A 63 4.18 16.66 0.04
N PHE A 64 3.81 16.58 1.34
CA PHE A 64 3.76 17.73 2.24
C PHE A 64 4.95 17.82 3.22
N ALA A 65 6.06 17.10 2.95
CA ALA A 65 7.32 17.17 3.71
C ALA A 65 8.47 17.66 2.83
#